data_AF-A0A9P0FFU0-F1
#
_entry.id   AF-A0A9P0FFU0-F1
#
_cell.length_a   1.000
_cell.length_b   1.000
_cell.length_c   1.000
_cell.angle_alpha   90.00
_cell.angle_beta   90.00
_cell.angle_gamma   90.00
#
_symmetry.space_group_name_H-M   'P 1'
#
loop_
_entity.id
_entity.type
_entity.pdbx_description
1 polymer ?
#
loop_
_entity_poly.entity_id
_entity_poly.type
_entity_poly.pdbx_seq_one_letter_code
_entity_poly.pdbx_strand_id
1 'polypeptide(L)'
;MFVAWSAAFYSKNSAILTIMPGEHLDENQQRFLLNLVDYFQKELQHGGPLLPLNCIQERVANAFGISIRTVSNCLKRTAAKAPLAEDPQSETPPSSSKMKRADRKATFPYTPRKKWKTTDLPDPIKMQIRNEIHDMYATGKHVTLATLNEQLKLRDIVHISKTSLNILLQDIGFAFKKEGNRLMLMEHSTGDVFREDMDNSKKCEKVG
;
A
#
# COMPACT_ATOMS: atom_id res chain seq x y z
N MET A 1 0.11 0.54 -55.16
CA MET A 1 -0.48 -0.81 -55.08
C MET A 1 -0.64 -1.14 -53.59
N PHE A 2 -1.82 -0.87 -53.04
CA PHE A 2 -2.14 -1.13 -51.64
C PHE A 2 -2.69 -2.54 -51.52
N VAL A 3 -1.99 -3.39 -50.77
CA VAL A 3 -2.37 -4.79 -50.56
C VAL A 3 -3.51 -4.82 -49.54
N ALA A 4 -4.66 -5.31 -50.01
CA ALA A 4 -5.81 -5.64 -49.22
C ALA A 4 -5.44 -6.62 -48.11
N TRP A 5 -5.80 -6.30 -46.86
CA TRP A 5 -5.87 -7.32 -45.82
C TRP A 5 -7.31 -7.57 -45.45
N SER A 6 -7.65 -8.85 -45.57
CA SER A 6 -8.98 -9.40 -45.67
C SER A 6 -9.66 -9.41 -44.31
N ALA A 7 -10.89 -8.92 -44.29
CA ALA A 7 -11.84 -9.11 -43.21
C ALA A 7 -12.14 -10.59 -43.03
N ALA A 8 -11.76 -11.17 -41.88
CA ALA A 8 -12.30 -12.46 -41.40
C ALA A 8 -11.88 -12.74 -39.96
N PHE A 9 -12.40 -12.01 -38.97
CA PHE A 9 -12.55 -12.57 -37.61
C PHE A 9 -13.46 -11.69 -36.73
N TYR A 10 -14.78 -11.81 -36.85
CA TYR A 10 -15.69 -11.42 -35.76
C TYR A 10 -16.98 -12.22 -35.89
N SER A 11 -17.05 -13.36 -35.20
CA SER A 11 -18.29 -14.08 -34.98
C SER A 11 -18.38 -14.41 -33.50
N LYS A 12 -19.52 -14.02 -32.91
CA LYS A 12 -20.04 -14.35 -31.58
C LYS A 12 -19.46 -13.56 -30.41
N ASN A 13 -19.88 -12.29 -30.32
CA ASN A 13 -20.50 -11.72 -29.11
C ASN A 13 -20.70 -10.22 -29.32
N SER A 14 -21.69 -9.89 -30.14
CA SER A 14 -22.13 -8.52 -30.30
C SER A 14 -23.64 -8.50 -30.07
N ALA A 15 -24.04 -8.21 -28.83
CA ALA A 15 -25.24 -7.40 -28.64
C ALA A 15 -24.92 -6.04 -29.30
N ILE A 16 -25.00 -6.02 -30.63
CA ILE A 16 -24.98 -4.80 -31.42
C ILE A 16 -26.21 -4.05 -30.91
N LEU A 17 -25.99 -2.91 -30.28
CA LEU A 17 -27.01 -1.92 -30.06
C LEU A 17 -27.62 -1.64 -31.43
N THR A 18 -28.74 -2.28 -31.74
CA THR A 18 -29.57 -1.94 -32.89
C THR A 18 -30.21 -0.60 -32.56
N ILE A 19 -29.44 0.48 -32.69
CA ILE A 19 -29.94 1.85 -32.54
C ILE A 19 -30.86 2.07 -33.74
N MET A 20 -32.16 2.08 -33.49
CA MET A 20 -33.16 2.45 -34.48
C MET A 20 -32.88 3.89 -34.94
N PRO A 21 -32.99 4.22 -36.24
CA PRO A 21 -32.76 5.58 -36.72
C PRO A 21 -33.80 6.52 -36.08
N GLY A 22 -33.37 7.34 -35.13
CA GLY A 22 -34.23 8.31 -34.43
C GLY A 22 -34.05 8.40 -32.91
N GLU A 23 -33.34 7.46 -32.27
CA GLU A 23 -33.04 7.57 -30.83
C GLU A 23 -31.86 8.50 -30.56
N HIS A 24 -32.08 9.51 -29.74
CA HIS A 24 -31.06 10.47 -29.33
C HIS A 24 -30.13 9.82 -28.30
N LEU A 25 -28.83 9.74 -28.60
CA LEU A 25 -27.83 9.25 -27.65
C LEU A 25 -27.81 10.09 -26.38
N ASP A 26 -27.64 9.43 -25.23
CA ASP A 26 -27.50 10.11 -23.93
C ASP A 26 -26.26 11.01 -23.93
N GLU A 27 -26.27 12.12 -23.18
CA GLU A 27 -25.17 13.09 -23.16
C GLU A 27 -23.85 12.43 -22.74
N ASN A 28 -23.93 11.45 -21.84
CA ASN A 28 -22.75 10.68 -21.43
C ASN A 28 -22.22 9.78 -22.56
N GLN A 29 -23.12 9.16 -23.34
CA GLN A 29 -22.75 8.35 -24.49
C GLN A 29 -22.09 9.20 -25.58
N GLN A 30 -22.61 10.40 -25.81
CA GLN A 30 -22.00 11.37 -26.73
C GLN A 30 -20.58 11.76 -26.29
N ARG A 31 -20.38 12.05 -25.00
CA ARG A 31 -19.04 12.31 -24.44
C ARG A 31 -18.09 11.13 -24.60
N PHE A 32 -18.57 9.90 -24.41
CA PHE A 32 -17.75 8.71 -24.63
C PHE A 32 -17.32 8.56 -26.10
N LEU A 33 -18.24 8.80 -27.04
CA LEU A 33 -17.93 8.76 -28.46
C LEU A 33 -16.91 9.83 -28.85
N LEU A 34 -17.07 11.07 -28.36
CA LEU A 34 -16.13 12.16 -28.65
C LEU A 34 -14.71 11.86 -28.14
N ASN A 35 -14.57 11.36 -26.91
CA ASN A 35 -13.26 11.02 -26.35
C ASN A 35 -12.58 9.86 -27.12
N LEU A 36 -13.36 8.90 -27.58
CA LEU A 36 -12.88 7.77 -28.35
C LEU A 36 -12.40 8.20 -29.75
N VAL A 37 -13.14 9.10 -30.41
CA VAL A 37 -12.72 9.69 -31.69
C VAL A 37 -11.42 10.49 -31.54
N ASP A 38 -11.32 11.33 -30.51
CA ASP A 38 -10.11 12.11 -30.21
C ASP A 38 -8.89 11.19 -29.92
N TYR A 39 -9.09 10.12 -29.15
CA TYR A 39 -8.04 9.14 -28.87
C TYR A 39 -7.49 8.48 -30.15
N PHE A 40 -8.36 8.05 -31.06
CA PHE A 40 -7.92 7.42 -32.32
C PHE A 40 -7.30 8.42 -33.29
N GLN A 41 -7.75 9.68 -33.31
CA GLN A 41 -7.09 10.73 -34.10
C GLN A 41 -5.67 10.98 -33.61
N LYS A 42 -5.44 10.97 -32.29
CA LYS A 42 -4.10 11.06 -31.71
C LYS A 42 -3.25 9.82 -32.05
N GLU A 43 -3.78 8.60 -31.95
CA GLU A 43 -3.06 7.38 -32.40
C GLU A 43 -2.66 7.47 -33.88
N LEU A 44 -3.54 7.98 -34.74
CA LEU A 44 -3.24 8.16 -36.16
C LEU A 44 -2.09 9.15 -36.39
N GLN A 45 -2.09 10.29 -35.69
CA GLN A 45 -1.03 11.29 -35.77
C GLN A 45 0.33 10.75 -35.29
N HIS A 46 0.33 9.83 -34.33
CA HIS A 46 1.53 9.20 -33.80
C HIS A 46 2.00 7.97 -34.60
N GLY A 47 1.34 7.61 -35.70
CA GLY A 47 1.74 6.50 -36.58
C GLY A 47 1.64 5.12 -35.92
N GLY A 48 0.86 5.00 -34.84
CA GLY A 48 0.79 3.78 -34.05
C GLY A 48 0.08 4.00 -32.70
N PRO A 49 -0.10 2.92 -31.93
CA PRO A 49 -0.80 3.01 -30.66
C PRO A 49 0.01 3.82 -29.65
N LEU A 50 -0.62 4.83 -29.06
CA LEU A 50 -0.04 5.71 -28.02
C LEU A 50 0.55 4.93 -26.85
N LEU A 51 -0.08 3.80 -26.53
CA LEU A 51 0.33 2.86 -25.50
C LEU A 51 0.40 1.45 -26.11
N PRO A 52 1.40 0.63 -25.75
CA PRO A 52 1.51 -0.73 -26.26
C PRO A 52 0.28 -1.56 -25.90
N LEU A 53 -0.05 -2.55 -26.74
CA LEU A 53 -1.20 -3.43 -26.54
C LEU A 53 -1.20 -4.11 -25.17
N ASN A 54 -0.03 -4.36 -24.57
CA ASN A 54 0.09 -4.96 -23.24
C ASN A 54 -0.57 -4.11 -22.13
N CYS A 55 -0.76 -2.81 -22.36
CA CYS A 55 -1.40 -1.87 -21.44
C CYS A 55 -2.87 -1.58 -21.80
N ILE A 56 -3.66 -2.61 -22.13
CA ILE A 56 -5.08 -2.49 -22.55
C ILE A 56 -5.89 -1.61 -21.58
N GLN A 57 -5.71 -1.80 -20.27
CA GLN A 57 -6.46 -1.05 -19.26
C GLN A 57 -6.17 0.45 -19.28
N GLU A 58 -4.93 0.83 -19.59
CA GLU A 58 -4.51 2.23 -19.69
C GLU A 58 -5.04 2.87 -20.98
N ARG A 59 -5.07 2.13 -22.09
CA ARG A 59 -5.71 2.57 -23.34
C ARG A 59 -7.19 2.85 -23.15
N VAL A 60 -7.90 1.92 -22.51
CA VAL A 60 -9.32 2.09 -22.19
C VAL A 60 -9.51 3.26 -21.22
N ALA A 61 -8.69 3.37 -20.17
CA ALA A 61 -8.77 4.48 -19.23
C ALA A 61 -8.63 5.85 -19.94
N ASN A 62 -7.63 5.98 -20.81
CA ASN A 62 -7.36 7.23 -21.53
C ASN A 62 -8.42 7.52 -22.59
N ALA A 63 -8.85 6.53 -23.37
CA ALA A 63 -9.87 6.70 -24.41
C ALA A 63 -11.23 7.12 -23.84
N PHE A 64 -11.59 6.64 -22.64
CA PHE A 64 -12.84 7.00 -21.98
C PHE A 64 -12.71 8.18 -21.00
N GLY A 65 -11.49 8.62 -20.68
CA GLY A 65 -11.24 9.66 -19.67
C GLY A 65 -11.56 9.23 -18.24
N ILE A 66 -11.42 7.94 -17.93
CA ILE A 66 -11.80 7.34 -16.63
C ILE A 66 -10.54 6.83 -15.92
N SER A 67 -10.54 6.84 -14.58
CA SER A 67 -9.44 6.25 -13.82
C SER A 67 -9.22 4.76 -14.12
N ILE A 68 -7.95 4.34 -14.20
CA ILE A 68 -7.54 2.93 -14.38
C ILE A 68 -8.16 2.00 -13.31
N ARG A 69 -8.34 2.51 -12.09
CA ARG A 69 -8.98 1.76 -10.99
C ARG A 69 -10.44 1.45 -11.30
N THR A 70 -11.16 2.37 -11.92
CA THR A 70 -12.56 2.16 -12.32
C THR A 70 -12.64 1.06 -13.38
N VAL A 71 -11.79 1.11 -14.40
CA VAL A 71 -11.70 0.07 -15.44
C VAL A 71 -11.39 -1.30 -14.82
N SER A 72 -10.39 -1.35 -13.94
CA SER A 72 -10.03 -2.55 -13.18
C SER A 72 -11.20 -3.10 -12.35
N ASN A 73 -11.97 -2.24 -11.71
CA ASN A 73 -13.13 -2.63 -10.91
C ASN A 73 -14.29 -3.13 -11.79
N CYS A 74 -14.51 -2.52 -12.95
CA CYS A 74 -15.50 -2.98 -13.93
C CYS A 74 -15.15 -4.38 -14.45
N LEU A 75 -13.88 -4.65 -14.77
CA LEU A 75 -13.41 -5.97 -15.17
C LEU A 75 -13.60 -7.01 -14.05
N LYS A 76 -13.26 -6.67 -12.81
CA LYS A 76 -13.49 -7.56 -11.65
C LYS A 76 -14.97 -7.87 -11.43
N ARG A 77 -15.85 -6.89 -11.65
CA ARG A 77 -17.31 -7.06 -11.50
C ARG A 77 -17.92 -7.91 -12.61
N THR A 78 -17.42 -7.80 -13.83
CA THR A 78 -17.89 -8.62 -14.96
C THR A 78 -17.42 -10.06 -14.83
N ALA A 79 -16.17 -10.29 -14.39
CA ALA A 79 -15.67 -11.63 -14.06
C ALA A 79 -16.47 -12.31 -12.93
N ALA A 80 -16.96 -11.54 -11.95
CA ALA A 80 -17.76 -12.06 -10.85
C ALA A 80 -19.25 -12.26 -11.17
N LYS A 81 -19.74 -11.77 -12.34
CA LYS A 81 -21.16 -11.82 -12.74
C LYS A 81 -21.46 -12.84 -13.83
N ALA A 82 -20.46 -13.54 -14.39
CA ALA A 82 -20.72 -14.60 -15.36
C ALA A 82 -21.37 -15.81 -14.67
N PRO A 83 -22.62 -16.19 -15.01
CA PRO A 83 -23.18 -17.48 -14.65
C PRO A 83 -22.59 -18.55 -15.58
N LEU A 84 -22.36 -19.75 -15.03
CA LEU A 84 -21.92 -20.93 -15.75
C LEU A 84 -22.78 -21.21 -16.99
N ALA A 85 -22.12 -21.46 -18.12
CA ALA A 85 -22.58 -22.42 -19.11
C ALA A 85 -21.64 -23.63 -18.98
N GLU A 86 -22.13 -24.67 -18.30
CA GLU A 86 -21.54 -26.02 -18.13
C GLU A 86 -21.49 -26.73 -19.52
N ASP A 87 -20.65 -27.73 -19.85
CA ASP A 87 -20.26 -29.01 -19.19
C ASP A 87 -19.12 -29.73 -20.01
N PRO A 88 -18.47 -30.85 -19.55
CA PRO A 88 -18.28 -31.39 -18.20
C PRO A 88 -16.80 -31.74 -17.85
N GLN A 89 -16.55 -31.93 -16.56
CA GLN A 89 -15.31 -32.44 -15.93
C GLN A 89 -14.09 -31.51 -15.86
N SER A 90 -14.11 -30.62 -14.87
CA SER A 90 -13.04 -30.64 -13.86
C SER A 90 -13.51 -29.96 -12.58
N GLU A 91 -13.74 -30.79 -11.56
CA GLU A 91 -13.96 -30.48 -10.16
C GLU A 91 -13.32 -29.14 -9.70
N THR A 92 -14.12 -28.12 -9.39
CA THR A 92 -13.74 -27.14 -8.35
C THR A 92 -14.96 -26.64 -7.56
N PRO A 93 -14.82 -26.41 -6.24
CA PRO A 93 -15.90 -26.52 -5.27
C PRO A 93 -16.73 -25.23 -5.10
N PRO A 94 -17.92 -25.34 -4.45
CA PRO A 94 -18.91 -24.26 -4.41
C PRO A 94 -18.48 -23.10 -3.51
N SER A 95 -18.75 -21.91 -4.02
CA SER A 95 -18.83 -20.65 -3.27
C SER A 95 -19.72 -20.82 -2.04
N SER A 96 -19.12 -20.77 -0.85
CA SER A 96 -19.86 -20.33 0.32
C SER A 96 -18.95 -19.73 1.38
N SER A 97 -19.55 -18.82 2.14
CA SER A 97 -19.14 -18.35 3.45
C SER A 97 -18.08 -17.25 3.53
N LYS A 98 -18.38 -16.32 4.44
CA LYS A 98 -17.51 -15.27 4.96
C LYS A 98 -16.17 -15.87 5.43
N MET A 99 -15.17 -15.95 4.56
CA MET A 99 -13.82 -16.29 4.99
C MET A 99 -13.25 -15.14 5.84
N LYS A 100 -12.82 -15.47 7.06
CA LYS A 100 -12.13 -14.53 7.96
C LYS A 100 -10.90 -13.97 7.24
N ARG A 101 -10.54 -12.73 7.55
CA ARG A 101 -9.41 -11.99 6.92
C ARG A 101 -8.07 -12.77 6.85
N ALA A 102 -7.89 -13.82 7.64
CA ALA A 102 -6.69 -14.66 7.65
C ALA A 102 -6.49 -15.46 6.34
N ASP A 103 -7.58 -15.88 5.68
CA ASP A 103 -7.49 -16.90 4.62
C ASP A 103 -7.30 -16.31 3.21
N ARG A 104 -7.41 -14.97 3.04
CA ARG A 104 -7.14 -14.29 1.76
C ARG A 104 -5.64 -14.23 1.39
N LYS A 105 -4.75 -14.76 2.22
CA LYS A 105 -3.29 -14.64 2.07
C LYS A 105 -2.69 -15.63 1.04
N ALA A 106 -3.47 -16.57 0.52
CA ALA A 106 -2.93 -17.70 -0.26
C ALA A 106 -3.04 -17.60 -1.79
N THR A 107 -3.84 -16.68 -2.37
CA THR A 107 -4.16 -16.73 -3.83
C THR A 107 -3.36 -15.75 -4.70
N PHE A 108 -2.63 -14.81 -4.09
CA PHE A 108 -1.58 -14.03 -4.76
C PHE A 108 -0.37 -14.10 -3.84
N PRO A 109 0.89 -14.19 -4.36
CA PRO A 109 2.06 -13.99 -3.53
C PRO A 109 2.07 -12.52 -3.10
N TYR A 110 1.25 -12.18 -2.11
CA TYR A 110 1.43 -10.99 -1.31
C TYR A 110 2.68 -11.25 -0.49
N THR A 111 3.85 -11.05 -1.12
CA THR A 111 5.07 -10.81 -0.37
C THR A 111 4.79 -9.56 0.45
N PRO A 112 4.67 -9.66 1.79
CA PRO A 112 4.52 -8.46 2.60
C PRO A 112 5.68 -7.56 2.23
N ARG A 113 5.40 -6.31 1.80
CA ARG A 113 6.46 -5.32 1.61
C ARG A 113 7.29 -5.35 2.88
N LYS A 114 8.55 -5.78 2.78
CA LYS A 114 9.47 -5.84 3.91
C LYS A 114 9.63 -4.40 4.35
N LYS A 115 8.82 -3.97 5.31
CA LYS A 115 8.96 -2.65 5.92
C LYS A 115 10.34 -2.68 6.54
N TRP A 116 11.26 -1.88 6.01
CA TRP A 116 12.56 -1.70 6.64
C TRP A 116 12.29 -1.28 8.07
N LYS A 117 12.83 -2.04 9.02
CA LYS A 117 12.66 -1.72 10.42
C LYS A 117 13.63 -0.58 10.73
N THR A 118 13.18 0.38 11.52
CA THR A 118 14.06 1.46 12.03
C THR A 118 15.24 0.92 12.86
N THR A 119 15.22 -0.37 13.23
CA THR A 119 16.28 -1.08 13.96
C THR A 119 17.53 -1.38 13.12
N ASP A 120 17.43 -1.33 11.78
CA ASP A 120 18.53 -1.70 10.88
C ASP A 120 19.47 -0.49 10.62
N LEU A 121 19.85 0.24 11.67
CA LEU A 121 20.86 1.30 11.59
C LEU A 121 22.27 0.71 11.71
N PRO A 122 23.29 1.22 10.99
CA PRO A 122 24.66 0.73 11.14
C PRO A 122 25.21 1.04 12.54
N ASP A 123 25.99 0.10 13.08
CA ASP A 123 26.64 0.18 14.39
C ASP A 123 27.37 1.49 14.72
N PRO A 124 28.12 2.15 13.80
CA PRO A 124 28.75 3.45 14.10
C PRO A 124 27.73 4.51 14.51
N ILE A 125 26.54 4.52 13.91
CA ILE A 125 25.50 5.50 14.24
C ILE A 125 24.88 5.16 15.61
N LYS A 126 24.68 3.88 15.92
CA LYS A 126 24.24 3.45 17.25
C LYS A 126 25.22 3.89 18.34
N MET A 127 26.52 3.78 18.08
CA MET A 127 27.57 4.25 19.00
C MET A 127 27.57 5.77 19.16
N GLN A 128 27.34 6.54 18.10
CA GLN A 128 27.21 8.00 18.19
C GLN A 128 26.02 8.41 19.07
N ILE A 129 24.87 7.75 18.91
CA ILE A 129 23.68 7.99 19.75
C ILE A 129 23.99 7.68 21.22
N ARG A 130 24.71 6.58 21.49
CA ARG A 130 25.13 6.20 22.84
C ARG A 130 26.06 7.26 23.46
N ASN A 131 27.04 7.74 22.71
CA ASN A 131 27.96 8.77 23.17
C ASN A 131 27.22 10.08 23.49
N GLU A 132 26.29 10.50 22.63
CA GLU A 132 25.49 11.71 22.87
C GLU A 132 24.65 11.59 24.15
N ILE A 133 24.08 10.42 24.44
CA ILE A 133 23.35 10.17 25.70
C ILE A 133 24.30 10.33 26.90
N HIS A 134 25.51 9.76 26.83
CA HIS A 134 26.51 9.92 27.89
C HIS A 134 26.98 11.36 28.05
N ASP A 135 27.12 12.12 26.98
CA ASP A 135 27.47 13.54 27.01
C ASP A 135 26.35 14.39 27.65
N MET A 136 25.08 14.07 27.36
CA MET A 136 23.94 14.70 28.03
C MET A 136 23.95 14.43 29.55
N TYR A 137 24.32 13.22 29.96
CA TYR A 137 24.49 12.89 31.38
C TYR A 137 25.69 13.60 32.01
N ALA A 138 26.82 13.68 31.32
CA ALA A 138 28.01 14.39 31.79
C ALA A 138 27.75 15.90 31.97
N THR A 139 26.91 16.48 31.11
CA THR A 139 26.48 17.89 31.22
C THR A 139 25.37 18.10 32.27
N GLY A 140 24.88 17.05 32.92
CA GLY A 140 23.81 17.11 33.91
C GLY A 140 22.43 17.47 33.33
N LYS A 141 22.24 17.37 32.01
CA LYS A 141 20.97 17.65 31.35
C LYS A 141 20.02 16.46 31.50
N HIS A 142 18.73 16.74 31.70
CA HIS A 142 17.73 15.68 31.75
C HIS A 142 17.48 15.10 30.35
N VAL A 143 17.69 13.80 30.20
CA VAL A 143 17.52 13.10 28.93
C VAL A 143 16.06 12.70 28.74
N THR A 144 15.32 13.50 27.99
CA THR A 144 13.99 13.12 27.47
C THR A 144 14.08 12.71 26.00
N LEU A 145 13.07 11.98 25.50
CA LEU A 145 12.96 11.66 24.07
C LEU A 145 12.93 12.91 23.18
N ALA A 146 12.30 13.99 23.64
CA ALA A 146 12.19 15.22 22.86
C ALA A 146 13.54 15.93 22.75
N THR A 147 14.19 16.14 23.90
CA THR A 147 15.51 16.78 23.95
C THR A 147 16.57 15.97 23.20
N LEU A 148 16.54 14.64 23.33
CA LEU A 148 17.47 13.78 22.59
C LEU A 148 17.23 13.87 21.07
N ASN A 149 15.98 13.84 20.61
CA ASN A 149 15.68 13.97 19.19
C ASN A 149 16.14 15.33 18.62
N GLU A 150 15.97 16.42 19.38
CA GLU A 150 16.48 17.73 18.99
C GLU A 150 18.02 17.75 18.91
N GLN A 151 18.73 17.18 19.88
CA GLN A 151 20.21 17.08 19.81
C GLN A 151 20.68 16.25 18.63
N LEU A 152 20.04 15.11 18.35
CA LEU A 152 20.39 14.25 17.22
C LEU A 152 20.18 14.93 15.87
N LYS A 153 19.17 15.81 15.76
CA LYS A 153 18.96 16.66 14.58
C LYS A 153 19.98 17.78 14.47
N LEU A 154 20.32 18.43 15.60
CA LEU A 154 21.31 19.52 15.63
C LEU A 154 22.70 19.04 15.22
N ARG A 155 23.08 17.83 15.61
CA ARG A 155 24.35 17.19 15.26
C ARG A 155 24.35 16.51 13.89
N ASP A 156 23.22 16.53 13.18
CA ASP A 156 23.00 15.82 11.91
C ASP A 156 23.40 14.33 11.96
N ILE A 157 23.18 13.69 13.13
CA ILE A 157 23.48 12.27 13.30
C ILE A 157 22.38 11.46 12.62
N VAL A 158 21.11 11.74 12.99
CA VAL A 158 19.96 10.96 12.56
C VAL A 158 18.68 11.80 12.55
N HIS A 159 17.94 11.74 11.44
CA HIS A 159 16.65 12.39 11.25
C HIS A 159 15.48 11.41 11.44
N ILE A 160 15.04 11.17 12.69
CA ILE A 160 14.02 10.15 13.00
C ILE A 160 12.88 10.72 13.86
N SER A 161 11.69 10.12 13.74
CA SER A 161 10.52 10.44 14.58
C SER A 161 10.69 9.97 16.02
N LYS A 162 9.99 10.60 16.99
CA LYS A 162 10.09 10.23 18.42
C LYS A 162 9.79 8.75 18.70
N THR A 163 8.79 8.18 18.03
CA THR A 163 8.40 6.78 18.19
C THR A 163 9.47 5.83 17.66
N SER A 164 10.05 6.15 16.51
CA SER A 164 11.13 5.37 15.91
C SER A 164 12.43 5.48 16.71
N LEU A 165 12.72 6.65 17.30
CA LEU A 165 13.83 6.83 18.23
C LEU A 165 13.66 5.94 19.47
N ASN A 166 12.46 5.86 20.03
CA ASN A 166 12.19 4.99 21.19
C ASN A 166 12.45 3.51 20.88
N ILE A 167 12.02 3.03 19.70
CA ILE A 167 12.29 1.66 19.23
C ILE A 167 13.80 1.44 19.07
N LEU A 168 14.50 2.40 18.48
CA LEU A 168 15.95 2.34 18.29
C LEU A 168 16.70 2.32 19.62
N LEU A 169 16.26 3.11 20.60
CA LEU A 169 16.87 3.11 21.94
C LEU A 169 16.73 1.74 22.60
N GLN A 170 15.54 1.12 22.52
CA GLN A 170 15.33 -0.24 23.03
C GLN A 170 16.25 -1.27 22.34
N ASP A 171 16.48 -1.12 21.03
CA ASP A 171 17.40 -1.98 20.26
C ASP A 171 18.88 -1.80 20.66
N ILE A 172 19.29 -0.59 21.03
CA ILE A 172 20.63 -0.31 21.58
C ILE A 172 20.77 -0.83 23.02
N GLY A 173 19.65 -1.04 23.73
CA GLY A 173 19.63 -1.46 25.14
C GLY A 173 19.29 -0.34 26.12
N PHE A 174 18.74 0.78 25.67
CA PHE A 174 18.26 1.86 26.52
C PHE A 174 16.74 1.79 26.75
N ALA A 175 16.32 1.94 28.00
CA ALA A 175 14.90 2.04 28.35
C ALA A 175 14.65 3.12 29.41
N PHE A 176 13.47 3.74 29.34
CA PHE A 176 13.04 4.68 30.37
C PHE A 176 12.57 3.92 31.60
N LYS A 177 13.29 4.09 32.70
CA LYS A 177 12.92 3.54 34.00
C LYS A 177 12.49 4.66 34.93
N LYS A 178 11.50 4.36 35.78
CA LYS A 178 11.05 5.29 36.80
C LYS A 178 12.03 5.25 37.98
N GLU A 179 12.67 6.37 38.25
CA GLU A 179 13.48 6.58 39.45
C GLU A 179 12.82 7.70 40.27
N GLY A 180 12.24 7.33 41.41
CA GLY A 180 11.38 8.22 42.20
C GLY A 180 10.17 8.72 41.42
N ASN A 181 10.08 10.05 41.22
CA ASN A 181 8.96 10.71 40.53
C ASN A 181 9.24 11.01 39.05
N ARG A 182 10.42 10.64 38.51
CA ARG A 182 10.83 10.98 37.14
C ARG A 182 11.20 9.72 36.36
N LEU A 183 11.14 9.83 35.03
CA LEU A 183 11.69 8.81 34.12
C LEU A 183 13.12 9.20 33.77
N MET A 184 14.02 8.22 33.81
CA MET A 184 15.42 8.35 33.44
C MET A 184 15.77 7.28 32.40
N LEU A 185 16.57 7.64 31.40
CA LEU A 185 16.95 6.75 30.30
C LEU A 185 18.16 5.92 30.72
N MET A 186 17.94 4.67 31.11
CA MET A 186 18.99 3.82 31.66
C MET A 186 19.45 2.80 30.61
N GLU A 187 20.75 2.51 30.61
CA GLU A 187 21.31 1.42 29.81
C GLU A 187 21.10 0.08 30.53
N HIS A 188 20.63 -0.91 29.80
CA HIS A 188 20.52 -2.29 30.24
C HIS A 188 21.65 -3.08 29.61
N SER A 189 22.46 -3.77 30.42
CA SER A 189 23.38 -4.78 29.89
C SER A 189 22.58 -5.86 29.18
N THR A 190 23.06 -6.28 28.01
CA THR A 190 22.49 -7.16 26.98
C THR A 190 21.94 -8.54 27.42
N GLY A 191 21.76 -8.80 28.72
CA GLY A 191 21.26 -10.06 29.29
C GLY A 191 19.81 -10.05 29.81
N ASP A 192 19.16 -8.90 29.95
CA ASP A 192 17.77 -8.83 30.45
C ASP A 192 16.76 -8.98 29.31
N VAL A 193 16.41 -10.25 29.05
CA VAL A 193 15.29 -10.66 28.20
C VAL A 193 14.00 -9.97 28.68
N PHE A 194 13.35 -9.26 27.76
CA PHE A 194 12.00 -8.72 27.94
C PHE A 194 11.03 -9.80 28.43
N ARG A 195 10.56 -9.67 29.67
CA ARG A 195 9.25 -10.15 30.13
C ARG A 195 8.37 -8.93 30.36
N GLU A 196 7.61 -8.56 29.33
CA GLU A 196 6.47 -7.67 29.46
C GLU A 196 5.33 -8.43 30.16
N ASP A 197 5.36 -8.55 31.48
CA ASP A 197 4.23 -9.04 32.29
C ASP A 197 4.41 -8.54 33.72
N MET A 198 3.95 -7.33 34.05
CA MET A 198 3.57 -6.85 35.40
C MET A 198 3.43 -5.32 35.38
N ASP A 199 2.25 -4.80 35.03
CA ASP A 199 1.69 -3.56 35.60
C ASP A 199 0.40 -3.11 34.88
N ASN A 200 -0.58 -4.02 34.71
CA ASN A 200 -1.93 -3.64 34.27
C ASN A 200 -3.04 -4.03 35.28
N SER A 201 -2.73 -4.10 36.58
CA SER A 201 -3.69 -4.53 37.61
C SER A 201 -4.17 -3.44 38.59
N LYS A 202 -3.88 -2.14 38.37
CA LYS A 202 -4.31 -1.08 39.32
C LYS A 202 -5.26 -0.02 38.75
N LYS A 203 -5.99 -0.34 37.68
CA LYS A 203 -7.07 0.53 37.18
C LYS A 203 -8.39 -0.22 37.21
N CYS A 204 -8.99 -0.30 38.41
CA CYS A 204 -10.42 -0.44 38.68
C CYS A 204 -10.64 -0.77 40.16
N GLU A 205 -10.42 0.19 41.06
CA GLU A 205 -11.10 0.16 42.37
C GLU A 205 -11.23 1.59 42.88
N LYS A 206 -12.41 2.19 42.63
CA LYS A 206 -13.05 3.26 43.39
C LYS A 206 -14.36 3.64 42.69
N VAL A 207 -15.40 2.86 42.98
CA VAL A 207 -16.77 3.37 43.12
C VAL A 207 -17.34 2.68 44.35
N GLY A 208 -17.34 3.41 45.45
CA GLY A 208 -18.10 3.16 46.67
C GLY A 208 -18.62 4.51 47.11
#